data_AF-A0AAD9R682-F1
#
_entry.id   AF-A0AAD9R682-F1
#
_cell.length_a   1.000
_cell.length_b   1.000
_cell.length_c   1.000
_cell.angle_alpha   90.00
_cell.angle_beta   90.00
_cell.angle_gamma   90.00
#
_symmetry.space_group_name_H-M   'P 1'
#
loop_
_entity.id
_entity.type
_entity.pdbx_description
1 polymer ?
#
loop_
_entity_poly.entity_id
_entity_poly.type
_entity_poly.pdbx_seq_one_letter_code
_entity_poly.pdbx_strand_id
1 'polypeptide(L)'
;MADGLLVSSVNYSSSQTSAAPINRLQMGGYDADFVSPISPDYLCPICQLAFRDPVQTRDCGHRFCESCLEPILRKPPAFCPIDRRTLTREKVGAISLSISVYPDRACKRTVLSLVVKCCNSGNECDWTGELLNLPNHLENCKRVPIKCINNCGRTDIPRDQGRRNEMGKHVQENMQAHLDLARLRIRELEQRQEYVCTNGKFLWKISGYSQLFHQSATKREKEKLCSPPFYTGHYGYKLRAEAFLNGLGQGKGTHLSLYVVIMKGEYDAILPWPFQQRVDFVLIDQDDEISLRQNKVWKLSCDRDSDYFKRPNKIKSLGFGCPKFVSLDALRTRHYIRDNTIFIRIDVEPVDVS
;
A
#
# COMPACT_ATOMS: atom_id res chain seq x y z
N MET A 1 -16.30 41.03 -33.37
CA MET A 1 -15.38 40.77 -34.50
C MET A 1 -14.09 40.28 -33.84
N ALA A 2 -13.93 38.96 -33.66
CA ALA A 2 -13.23 38.07 -34.62
C ALA A 2 -11.77 38.54 -34.81
N ASP A 3 -10.72 37.74 -34.72
CA ASP A 3 -10.50 36.32 -34.46
C ASP A 3 -8.97 36.14 -34.37
N GLY A 4 -8.51 35.01 -33.82
CA GLY A 4 -7.30 34.36 -34.32
C GLY A 4 -5.98 34.58 -33.57
N LEU A 5 -5.62 33.62 -32.73
CA LEU A 5 -4.22 33.21 -32.53
C LEU A 5 -4.12 31.67 -32.51
N LEU A 6 -3.74 31.17 -33.69
CA LEU A 6 -3.05 29.93 -34.07
C LEU A 6 -2.78 28.87 -32.98
N VAL A 7 -3.45 27.73 -33.14
CA VAL A 7 -3.09 26.44 -32.53
C VAL A 7 -1.99 25.79 -33.38
N SER A 8 -0.81 25.61 -32.82
CA SER A 8 0.27 24.81 -33.41
C SER A 8 -0.07 23.32 -33.33
N SER A 9 -0.18 22.69 -34.49
CA SER A 9 -0.34 21.26 -34.71
C SER A 9 0.83 20.46 -34.14
N VAL A 10 0.54 19.55 -33.20
CA VAL A 10 1.52 18.54 -32.77
C VAL A 10 1.28 17.28 -33.59
N ASN A 11 2.17 17.04 -34.55
CA ASN A 11 2.25 15.79 -35.30
C ASN A 11 2.71 14.68 -34.36
N TYR A 12 1.88 13.64 -34.16
CA TYR A 12 2.34 12.39 -33.56
C TYR A 12 2.68 11.41 -34.69
N SER A 13 3.96 11.35 -35.01
CA SER A 13 4.55 10.35 -35.89
C SER A 13 4.39 8.96 -35.30
N SER A 14 3.95 8.04 -36.14
CA SER A 14 3.97 6.60 -35.94
C SER A 14 5.38 6.10 -35.60
N SER A 15 5.49 5.23 -34.59
CA SER A 15 6.36 4.04 -34.62
C SER A 15 6.35 3.24 -33.30
N GLN A 16 6.45 1.92 -33.47
CA GLN A 16 6.86 0.87 -32.53
C GLN A 16 5.79 0.13 -31.70
N THR A 17 5.43 -1.02 -32.26
CA THR A 17 4.86 -2.21 -31.65
C THR A 17 5.70 -2.72 -30.46
N SER A 18 5.14 -2.66 -29.26
CA SER A 18 5.60 -3.43 -28.10
C SER A 18 4.42 -4.17 -27.48
N ALA A 19 4.31 -5.46 -27.76
CA ALA A 19 3.32 -6.35 -27.16
C ALA A 19 3.79 -6.81 -25.76
N ALA A 20 2.88 -6.65 -24.77
CA ALA A 20 2.80 -7.24 -23.41
C ALA A 20 2.74 -6.18 -22.28
N PRO A 21 2.10 -6.44 -21.10
CA PRO A 21 1.24 -7.56 -20.70
C PRO A 21 -0.18 -7.12 -20.26
N ILE A 22 -1.13 -8.06 -20.31
CA ILE A 22 -2.51 -7.93 -19.77
C ILE A 22 -2.43 -7.97 -18.24
N ASN A 23 -2.04 -6.86 -17.60
CA ASN A 23 -2.29 -6.55 -16.19
C ASN A 23 -1.82 -5.14 -15.76
N ARG A 24 -2.14 -4.11 -16.54
CA ARG A 24 -2.28 -2.77 -15.94
C ARG A 24 -3.69 -2.68 -15.37
N LEU A 25 -3.80 -2.26 -14.11
CA LEU A 25 -5.03 -1.84 -13.43
C LEU A 25 -6.07 -1.38 -14.48
N GLN A 26 -7.15 -2.16 -14.69
CA GLN A 26 -8.05 -2.00 -15.86
C GLN A 26 -8.86 -0.70 -15.76
N MET A 27 -8.22 0.43 -16.06
CA MET A 27 -8.84 1.74 -16.21
C MET A 27 -9.26 1.92 -17.67
N GLY A 28 -10.45 2.48 -17.88
CA GLY A 28 -10.99 2.68 -19.22
C GLY A 28 -11.67 1.45 -19.82
N GLY A 29 -11.88 1.48 -21.14
CA GLY A 29 -12.64 0.50 -21.90
C GLY A 29 -11.86 -0.79 -22.23
N TYR A 30 -12.40 -1.57 -23.16
CA TYR A 30 -11.71 -2.72 -23.74
C TYR A 30 -10.82 -2.26 -24.90
N ASP A 31 -9.51 -2.39 -24.68
CA ASP A 31 -8.49 -2.30 -25.72
C ASP A 31 -8.22 -3.73 -26.23
N ALA A 32 -9.02 -4.15 -27.19
CA ALA A 32 -8.97 -5.49 -27.78
C ALA A 32 -9.01 -5.40 -29.30
N ASP A 33 -8.51 -6.43 -29.98
CA ASP A 33 -8.53 -6.49 -31.43
C ASP A 33 -9.90 -6.96 -31.92
N PHE A 34 -10.80 -6.02 -32.21
CA PHE A 34 -12.15 -6.33 -32.71
C PHE A 34 -12.11 -6.77 -34.18
N VAL A 35 -12.91 -7.79 -34.51
CA VAL A 35 -13.00 -8.31 -35.89
C VAL A 35 -13.76 -7.34 -36.79
N SER A 36 -14.80 -6.72 -36.25
CA SER A 36 -15.63 -5.75 -36.96
C SER A 36 -15.49 -4.36 -36.32
N PRO A 37 -15.62 -3.26 -37.10
CA PRO A 37 -15.69 -1.91 -36.55
C PRO A 37 -16.77 -1.80 -35.48
N ILE A 38 -16.43 -1.17 -34.36
CA ILE A 38 -17.35 -0.97 -33.24
C ILE A 38 -18.26 0.21 -33.56
N SER A 39 -19.57 0.05 -33.36
CA SER A 39 -20.48 1.20 -33.47
C SER A 39 -20.10 2.29 -32.45
N PRO A 40 -20.09 3.57 -32.84
CA PRO A 40 -19.83 4.69 -31.92
C PRO A 40 -20.70 4.68 -30.66
N ASP A 41 -21.90 4.10 -30.74
CA ASP A 41 -22.82 3.95 -29.60
C ASP A 41 -22.27 3.08 -28.46
N TYR A 42 -21.24 2.26 -28.74
CA TYR A 42 -20.58 1.37 -27.79
C TYR A 42 -19.18 1.85 -27.39
N LEU A 43 -18.78 3.05 -27.80
CA LEU A 43 -17.50 3.66 -27.44
C LEU A 43 -17.65 4.67 -26.31
N CYS A 44 -16.73 4.62 -25.35
CA CYS A 44 -16.70 5.57 -24.26
C CYS A 44 -16.18 6.94 -24.70
N PRO A 45 -16.91 8.04 -24.48
CA PRO A 45 -16.46 9.38 -24.91
C PRO A 45 -15.22 9.91 -24.17
N ILE A 46 -14.82 9.29 -23.06
CA ILE A 46 -13.64 9.69 -22.28
C ILE A 46 -12.38 8.96 -22.78
N CYS A 47 -12.41 7.63 -22.85
CA CYS A 47 -11.25 6.82 -23.23
C CYS A 47 -11.24 6.37 -24.69
N GLN A 48 -12.33 6.60 -25.44
CA GLN A 48 -12.50 6.26 -26.86
C GLN A 48 -12.39 4.76 -27.17
N LEU A 49 -12.54 3.90 -26.14
CA LEU A 49 -12.53 2.45 -26.25
C LEU A 49 -13.94 1.87 -26.02
N ALA A 50 -14.16 0.61 -26.44
CA ALA A 50 -15.41 -0.09 -26.18
C ALA A 50 -15.70 -0.13 -24.67
N PHE A 51 -16.96 0.08 -24.27
CA PHE A 51 -17.27 0.23 -22.85
C PHE A 51 -16.87 -0.96 -21.99
N ARG A 52 -16.10 -0.70 -20.93
CA ARG A 52 -15.90 -1.63 -19.81
C ARG A 52 -16.71 -1.14 -18.63
N ASP A 53 -17.51 -2.05 -18.07
CA ASP A 53 -18.44 -1.76 -16.99
C ASP A 53 -19.20 -0.43 -17.23
N PRO A 54 -19.97 -0.34 -18.32
CA PRO A 54 -20.64 0.90 -18.69
C PRO A 54 -21.60 1.35 -17.60
N VAL A 55 -21.55 2.63 -17.31
CA VAL A 55 -22.49 3.33 -16.44
C VAL A 55 -23.21 4.41 -17.25
N GLN A 56 -24.50 4.59 -16.98
CA GLN A 56 -25.35 5.55 -17.65
C GLN A 56 -25.83 6.61 -16.65
N THR A 57 -25.70 7.88 -17.01
CA THR A 57 -26.21 9.00 -16.21
C THR A 57 -27.75 9.03 -16.25
N ARG A 58 -28.40 9.28 -15.12
CA ARG A 58 -29.87 9.35 -15.02
C ARG A 58 -30.46 10.51 -15.83
N ASP A 59 -29.90 11.69 -15.68
CA ASP A 59 -30.55 12.93 -16.14
C ASP A 59 -30.26 13.27 -17.61
N CYS A 60 -29.16 12.76 -18.18
CA CYS A 60 -28.81 12.96 -19.59
C CYS A 60 -28.65 11.67 -20.40
N GLY A 61 -28.70 10.49 -19.77
CA GLY A 61 -28.62 9.21 -20.48
C GLY A 61 -27.26 8.89 -21.12
N HIS A 62 -26.22 9.72 -20.93
CA HIS A 62 -24.89 9.49 -21.46
C HIS A 62 -24.16 8.32 -20.77
N ARG A 63 -23.39 7.57 -21.56
CA ARG A 63 -22.67 6.36 -21.11
C ARG A 63 -21.17 6.62 -20.97
N PHE A 64 -20.57 6.05 -19.93
CA PHE A 64 -19.14 6.10 -19.66
C PHE A 64 -18.65 4.76 -19.12
N CYS A 65 -17.35 4.44 -19.21
CA CYS A 65 -16.81 3.36 -18.38
C CYS A 65 -16.86 3.82 -16.91
N GLU A 66 -17.20 2.92 -15.99
CA GLU A 66 -17.26 3.23 -14.55
C GLU A 66 -15.97 3.91 -14.07
N SER A 67 -14.82 3.32 -14.40
CA SER A 67 -13.50 3.83 -14.02
C SER A 67 -13.12 5.16 -14.70
N CYS A 68 -13.72 5.50 -15.83
CA CYS A 68 -13.53 6.80 -16.48
C CYS A 68 -14.32 7.91 -15.81
N LEU A 69 -15.53 7.60 -15.32
CA LEU A 69 -16.41 8.59 -14.70
C LEU A 69 -16.07 8.80 -13.21
N GLU A 70 -15.61 7.75 -12.51
CA GLU A 70 -15.33 7.78 -11.08
C GLU A 70 -14.48 8.99 -10.61
N PRO A 71 -13.36 9.37 -11.26
CA PRO A 71 -12.56 10.51 -10.82
C PRO A 71 -13.31 11.85 -10.85
N ILE A 72 -14.29 12.00 -11.75
CA ILE A 72 -15.13 13.18 -11.90
C ILE A 72 -16.15 13.22 -10.76
N LEU A 73 -16.73 12.07 -10.41
CA LEU A 73 -17.71 11.94 -9.33
C LEU A 73 -17.11 12.21 -7.95
N ARG A 74 -15.80 11.99 -7.76
CA ARG A 74 -15.10 12.28 -6.50
C ARG A 74 -14.98 13.79 -6.20
N LYS A 75 -15.20 14.68 -7.18
CA LYS A 75 -15.06 16.14 -7.04
C LYS A 75 -16.41 16.85 -7.21
N PRO A 76 -17.18 17.07 -6.12
CA PRO A 76 -18.40 17.86 -6.20
C PRO A 76 -18.11 19.37 -6.35
N PRO A 77 -18.91 20.13 -7.12
CA PRO A 77 -20.03 19.67 -7.93
C PRO A 77 -19.55 18.89 -9.17
N ALA A 78 -20.16 17.72 -9.40
CA ALA A 78 -19.82 16.85 -10.52
C ALA A 78 -20.74 17.14 -11.72
N PHE A 79 -20.15 17.16 -12.92
CA PHE A 79 -20.87 17.44 -14.16
C PHE A 79 -20.63 16.34 -15.18
N CYS A 80 -21.63 16.08 -16.01
CA CYS A 80 -21.51 15.20 -17.15
C CYS A 80 -20.45 15.73 -18.13
N PRO A 81 -19.47 14.91 -18.55
CA PRO A 81 -18.41 15.34 -19.47
C PRO A 81 -18.88 15.78 -20.86
N ILE A 82 -20.08 15.37 -21.27
CA ILE A 82 -20.60 15.61 -22.62
C ILE A 82 -21.43 16.89 -22.69
N ASP A 83 -22.43 17.00 -21.81
CA ASP A 83 -23.41 18.11 -21.85
C ASP A 83 -23.39 19.00 -20.61
N ARG A 84 -22.45 18.75 -19.68
CA ARG A 84 -22.24 19.52 -18.44
C ARG A 84 -23.45 19.59 -17.52
N ARG A 85 -24.45 18.72 -17.68
CA ARG A 85 -25.55 18.62 -16.70
C ARG A 85 -25.02 18.13 -15.35
N THR A 86 -25.59 18.67 -14.27
CA THR A 86 -25.21 18.31 -12.90
C THR A 86 -25.48 16.84 -12.62
N LEU A 87 -24.48 16.11 -12.14
CA LEU A 87 -24.64 14.75 -11.66
C LEU A 87 -24.98 14.82 -10.17
N THR A 88 -26.27 14.86 -9.86
CA THR A 88 -26.80 15.01 -8.50
C THR A 88 -26.56 13.75 -7.65
N ARG A 89 -26.45 13.93 -6.32
CA ARG A 89 -26.40 12.84 -5.33
C ARG A 89 -27.79 12.69 -4.72
N GLU A 90 -28.49 11.59 -4.98
CA GLU A 90 -29.72 11.30 -4.27
C GLU A 90 -29.43 10.49 -3.00
N LYS A 91 -30.06 10.87 -1.89
CA LYS A 91 -30.02 10.10 -0.64
C LYS A 91 -30.91 8.87 -0.80
N VAL A 92 -30.33 7.67 -0.76
CA VAL A 92 -31.08 6.42 -0.59
C VAL A 92 -30.84 5.90 0.83
N GLY A 93 -31.78 6.16 1.74
CA GLY A 93 -31.73 5.66 3.12
C GLY A 93 -30.49 6.07 3.94
N ALA A 94 -30.13 5.24 4.92
CA ALA A 94 -29.06 5.51 5.88
C ALA A 94 -27.66 4.98 5.44
N ILE A 95 -27.53 4.32 4.29
CA ILE A 95 -26.24 3.82 3.78
C ILE A 95 -26.20 3.97 2.25
N SER A 96 -25.12 4.61 1.78
CA SER A 96 -24.64 4.75 0.39
C SER A 96 -25.23 5.89 -0.47
N LEU A 97 -24.35 6.83 -0.80
CA LEU A 97 -24.56 7.94 -1.74
C LEU A 97 -24.54 7.41 -3.18
N SER A 98 -25.69 6.99 -3.73
CA SER A 98 -25.79 6.73 -5.17
C SER A 98 -25.84 8.08 -5.90
N ILE A 99 -24.73 8.41 -6.55
CA ILE A 99 -24.70 9.40 -7.63
C ILE A 99 -25.74 9.01 -8.69
N SER A 100 -26.31 9.97 -9.42
CA SER A 100 -27.24 9.84 -10.57
C SER A 100 -26.66 9.07 -11.77
N VAL A 101 -26.08 7.90 -11.53
CA VAL A 101 -25.37 7.05 -12.46
C VAL A 101 -25.70 5.60 -12.09
N TYR A 102 -26.15 4.80 -13.05
CA TYR A 102 -26.49 3.40 -12.85
C TYR A 102 -25.74 2.49 -13.83
N PRO A 103 -25.42 1.24 -13.45
CA PRO A 103 -24.82 0.28 -14.36
C PRO A 103 -25.73 -0.03 -15.56
N ASP A 104 -25.21 0.11 -16.78
CA ASP A 104 -25.93 -0.24 -18.00
C ASP A 104 -25.67 -1.71 -18.37
N ARG A 105 -26.49 -2.60 -17.81
CA ARG A 105 -26.41 -4.04 -18.06
C ARG A 105 -26.72 -4.43 -19.50
N ALA A 106 -27.49 -3.61 -20.24
CA ALA A 106 -27.81 -3.90 -21.63
C ALA A 106 -26.58 -3.61 -22.51
N CYS A 107 -26.01 -2.40 -22.40
CA CYS A 107 -24.78 -2.03 -23.09
C CYS A 107 -23.64 -3.00 -22.75
N LYS A 108 -23.47 -3.36 -21.47
CA LYS A 108 -22.45 -4.33 -21.05
C LYS A 108 -22.58 -5.66 -21.78
N ARG A 109 -23.79 -6.23 -21.87
CA ARG A 109 -24.03 -7.50 -22.57
C ARG A 109 -23.69 -7.38 -24.06
N THR A 110 -24.12 -6.31 -24.70
CA THR A 110 -23.85 -6.10 -26.13
C THR A 110 -22.36 -5.93 -26.43
N VAL A 111 -21.62 -5.18 -25.61
CA VAL A 111 -20.17 -5.03 -25.78
C VAL A 111 -19.45 -6.36 -25.57
N LEU A 112 -19.87 -7.15 -24.58
CA LEU A 112 -19.27 -8.46 -24.29
C LEU A 112 -19.54 -9.52 -25.36
N SER A 113 -20.61 -9.38 -26.15
CA SER A 113 -20.88 -10.26 -27.30
C SER A 113 -20.14 -9.85 -28.59
N LEU A 114 -19.42 -8.72 -28.59
CA LEU A 114 -18.62 -8.33 -29.75
C LEU A 114 -17.50 -9.35 -29.99
N VAL A 115 -17.23 -9.65 -31.26
CA VAL A 115 -16.22 -10.65 -31.65
C VAL A 115 -14.84 -10.00 -31.71
N VAL A 116 -13.89 -10.61 -31.02
CA VAL A 116 -12.49 -10.21 -30.95
C VAL A 116 -11.58 -11.36 -31.35
N LYS A 117 -10.40 -11.00 -31.86
CA LYS A 117 -9.30 -11.93 -32.11
C LYS A 117 -8.30 -11.86 -30.96
N CYS A 118 -7.56 -12.94 -30.76
CA CYS A 118 -6.45 -12.94 -29.81
C CYS A 118 -5.44 -11.85 -30.19
N CYS A 119 -4.89 -11.14 -29.20
CA CYS A 119 -3.79 -10.18 -29.42
C CYS A 119 -2.53 -10.81 -30.00
N ASN A 120 -2.43 -12.15 -29.91
CA ASN A 120 -1.38 -12.94 -30.53
C ASN A 120 -1.81 -13.59 -31.86
N SER A 121 -2.86 -13.10 -32.52
CA SER A 121 -3.34 -13.66 -33.79
C SER A 121 -2.30 -13.66 -34.92
N GLY A 122 -1.34 -12.73 -34.89
CA GLY A 122 -0.18 -12.74 -35.79
C GLY A 122 0.93 -13.73 -35.44
N ASN A 123 0.85 -14.41 -34.28
CA ASN A 123 1.86 -15.33 -33.75
C ASN A 123 1.26 -16.74 -33.56
N GLU A 124 0.62 -17.30 -34.59
CA GLU A 124 0.04 -18.66 -34.60
C GLU A 124 -1.02 -18.90 -33.50
N CYS A 125 -1.90 -17.92 -33.27
CA CYS A 125 -3.08 -18.08 -32.44
C CYS A 125 -4.34 -17.69 -33.21
N ASP A 126 -5.03 -18.66 -33.79
CA ASP A 126 -6.21 -18.39 -34.63
C ASP A 126 -7.51 -18.18 -33.84
N TRP A 127 -7.41 -18.01 -32.51
CA TRP A 127 -8.58 -17.86 -31.68
C TRP A 127 -9.33 -16.56 -31.98
N THR A 128 -10.61 -16.72 -32.27
CA THR A 128 -11.59 -15.67 -32.49
C THR A 128 -12.86 -16.05 -31.76
N GLY A 129 -13.45 -15.13 -31.01
CA GLY A 129 -14.66 -15.39 -30.23
C GLY A 129 -15.21 -14.13 -29.58
N GLU A 130 -16.28 -14.29 -28.82
CA GLU A 130 -16.86 -13.17 -28.05
C GLU A 130 -15.87 -12.62 -27.03
N LEU A 131 -15.86 -11.30 -26.86
CA LEU A 131 -15.03 -10.58 -25.90
C LEU A 131 -15.18 -11.14 -24.48
N LEU A 132 -16.37 -11.61 -24.11
CA LEU A 132 -16.63 -12.31 -22.85
C LEU A 132 -15.70 -13.50 -22.61
N ASN A 133 -15.35 -14.24 -23.67
CA ASN A 133 -14.59 -15.48 -23.60
C ASN A 133 -13.08 -15.26 -23.76
N LEU A 134 -12.65 -14.03 -24.11
CA LEU A 134 -11.24 -13.69 -24.28
C LEU A 134 -10.39 -13.95 -23.01
N PRO A 135 -10.82 -13.60 -21.78
CA PRO A 135 -10.05 -13.91 -20.58
C PRO A 135 -9.77 -15.41 -20.40
N ASN A 136 -10.79 -16.25 -20.57
CA ASN A 136 -10.67 -17.71 -20.47
C ASN A 136 -9.73 -18.29 -21.55
N HIS A 137 -9.76 -17.71 -22.75
CA HIS A 137 -8.78 -18.05 -23.78
C HIS A 137 -7.36 -17.67 -23.36
N LEU A 138 -7.12 -16.44 -22.88
CA LEU A 138 -5.79 -15.94 -22.51
C LEU A 138 -5.15 -16.76 -21.37
N GLU A 139 -5.94 -17.32 -20.47
CA GLU A 139 -5.48 -18.23 -19.41
C GLU A 139 -4.86 -19.51 -19.97
N ASN A 140 -5.31 -19.96 -21.15
CA ASN A 140 -4.92 -21.21 -21.79
C ASN A 140 -4.16 -21.01 -23.11
N CYS A 141 -4.04 -19.76 -23.57
CA CYS A 141 -3.43 -19.43 -24.84
C CYS A 141 -1.95 -19.78 -24.83
N LYS A 142 -1.56 -20.68 -25.74
CA LYS A 142 -0.17 -21.17 -25.89
C LYS A 142 0.85 -20.06 -26.17
N ARG A 143 0.39 -18.90 -26.67
CA ARG A 143 1.21 -17.76 -27.08
C ARG A 143 1.27 -16.65 -26.05
N VAL A 144 0.44 -16.71 -25.01
CA VAL A 144 0.54 -15.76 -23.89
C VAL A 144 1.69 -16.22 -22.99
N PRO A 145 2.78 -15.44 -22.89
CA PRO A 145 3.87 -15.76 -21.98
C PRO A 145 3.38 -15.80 -20.54
N ILE A 146 3.92 -16.73 -19.77
CA ILE A 146 3.63 -16.85 -18.35
C ILE A 146 4.72 -16.20 -17.51
N LYS A 147 4.31 -15.68 -16.36
CA LYS A 147 5.25 -15.25 -15.33
C LYS A 147 5.84 -16.45 -14.60
N CYS A 148 7.07 -16.30 -14.13
CA CYS A 148 7.71 -17.31 -13.28
C CYS A 148 6.84 -17.62 -12.05
N ILE A 149 6.67 -18.91 -11.73
CA ILE A 149 5.91 -19.37 -10.56
C ILE A 149 6.50 -18.87 -9.23
N ASN A 150 7.82 -18.63 -9.20
CA ASN A 150 8.53 -18.07 -8.05
C ASN A 150 8.54 -16.53 -8.05
N ASN A 151 7.79 -15.89 -8.96
CA ASN A 151 7.65 -14.43 -9.10
C ASN A 151 8.99 -13.68 -9.13
N CYS A 152 10.03 -14.24 -9.75
CA CYS A 152 11.37 -13.64 -9.82
C CYS A 152 11.48 -12.46 -10.81
N GLY A 153 10.36 -11.88 -11.25
CA GLY A 153 10.31 -10.76 -12.20
C GLY A 153 10.31 -11.15 -13.68
N ARG A 154 10.62 -12.41 -14.03
CA ARG A 154 10.55 -12.89 -15.41
C ARG A 154 9.09 -13.13 -15.86
N THR A 155 8.68 -12.48 -16.95
CA THR A 155 7.30 -12.48 -17.47
C THR A 155 7.15 -13.00 -18.89
N ASP A 156 8.26 -13.37 -19.53
CA ASP A 156 8.36 -13.74 -20.95
C ASP A 156 8.53 -15.26 -21.16
N ILE A 157 8.18 -16.08 -20.17
CA ILE A 157 8.39 -17.53 -20.26
C ILE A 157 7.35 -18.12 -21.21
N PRO A 158 7.76 -18.79 -22.31
CA PRO A 158 6.82 -19.43 -23.22
C PRO A 158 6.00 -20.50 -22.49
N ARG A 159 4.69 -20.56 -22.76
CA ARG A 159 3.77 -21.52 -22.14
C ARG A 159 3.89 -22.95 -22.71
N ASP A 160 4.71 -23.17 -23.73
CA ASP A 160 4.67 -24.36 -24.60
C ASP A 160 4.45 -25.69 -23.84
N GLN A 161 3.45 -26.46 -24.29
CA GLN A 161 3.02 -27.75 -23.73
C GLN A 161 3.87 -28.94 -24.25
N GLY A 162 4.89 -28.69 -25.07
CA GLY A 162 5.78 -29.71 -25.65
C GLY A 162 6.86 -30.27 -24.70
N ARG A 163 7.55 -31.34 -25.15
CA ARG A 163 8.51 -32.21 -24.42
C ARG A 163 9.68 -31.54 -23.67
N ARG A 164 9.80 -30.21 -23.66
CA ARG A 164 10.73 -29.44 -22.82
C ARG A 164 9.96 -28.29 -22.18
N ASN A 165 9.60 -28.46 -20.91
CA ASN A 165 8.96 -27.40 -20.14
C ASN A 165 9.98 -26.27 -19.88
N GLU A 166 9.90 -25.17 -20.63
CA GLU A 166 10.77 -23.99 -20.48
C GLU A 166 10.65 -23.33 -19.09
N MET A 167 9.47 -23.44 -18.44
CA MET A 167 9.34 -23.07 -17.02
C MET A 167 10.18 -23.99 -16.15
N GLY A 168 10.18 -25.29 -16.41
CA GLY A 168 11.00 -26.27 -15.70
C GLY A 168 12.49 -25.97 -15.81
N LYS A 169 12.99 -25.69 -17.03
CA LYS A 169 14.37 -25.27 -17.25
C LYS A 169 14.70 -23.97 -16.54
N HIS A 170 13.86 -22.95 -16.67
CA HIS A 170 14.06 -21.67 -15.99
C HIS A 170 14.16 -21.84 -14.47
N VAL A 171 13.26 -22.62 -13.87
CA VAL A 171 13.27 -22.90 -12.43
C VAL A 171 14.54 -23.65 -12.03
N GLN A 172 14.98 -24.64 -12.81
CA GLN A 172 16.19 -25.40 -12.51
C GLN A 172 17.47 -24.55 -12.62
N GLU A 173 17.62 -23.79 -13.71
CA GLU A 173 18.80 -22.94 -13.94
C GLU A 173 18.88 -21.76 -12.96
N ASN A 174 17.74 -21.29 -12.45
CA ASN A 174 17.66 -20.11 -11.56
C ASN A 174 17.33 -20.48 -10.11
N MET A 175 17.46 -21.76 -9.73
CA MET A 175 17.05 -22.27 -8.42
C MET A 175 17.68 -21.49 -7.26
N GLN A 176 18.97 -21.16 -7.35
CA GLN A 176 19.67 -20.42 -6.29
C GLN A 176 19.06 -19.02 -6.09
N ALA A 177 18.82 -18.28 -7.17
CA ALA A 177 18.19 -16.97 -7.12
C ALA A 177 16.76 -17.03 -6.56
N HIS A 178 15.99 -18.08 -6.91
CA HIS A 178 14.65 -18.31 -6.36
C HIS A 178 14.69 -18.59 -4.85
N LEU A 179 15.65 -19.39 -4.38
CA LEU A 179 15.84 -19.67 -2.95
C LEU A 179 16.21 -18.40 -2.17
N ASP A 180 17.09 -17.56 -2.71
CA ASP A 180 17.48 -16.32 -2.05
C ASP A 180 16.32 -15.31 -1.99
N LEU A 181 15.49 -15.24 -3.03
CA LEU A 181 14.25 -14.46 -3.01
C LEU A 181 13.26 -14.98 -1.95
N ALA A 182 13.08 -16.30 -1.86
CA ALA A 182 12.21 -16.91 -0.85
C ALA A 182 12.70 -16.60 0.57
N ARG A 183 14.01 -16.68 0.83
CA ARG A 183 14.62 -16.32 2.12
C ARG A 183 14.37 -14.86 2.49
N LEU A 184 14.52 -13.94 1.53
CA LEU A 184 14.21 -12.53 1.75
C LEU A 184 12.74 -12.34 2.09
N ARG A 185 11.84 -13.02 1.38
CA ARG A 185 10.39 -12.94 1.64
C ARG A 185 10.02 -13.47 3.01
N ILE A 186 10.63 -14.57 3.44
CA ILE A 186 10.45 -15.12 4.79
C ILE A 186 10.93 -14.10 5.82
N ARG A 187 12.13 -13.52 5.68
CA ARG A 187 12.61 -12.47 6.60
C ARG A 187 11.70 -11.25 6.63
N GLU A 188 11.17 -10.82 5.49
CA GLU A 188 10.19 -9.73 5.43
C GLU A 188 8.91 -10.08 6.19
N LEU A 189 8.41 -11.31 6.04
CA LEU A 189 7.21 -11.78 6.74
C LEU A 189 7.44 -11.94 8.24
N GLU A 190 8.60 -12.46 8.63
CA GLU A 190 9.04 -12.52 10.04
C GLU A 190 9.17 -11.12 10.64
N GLN A 191 9.73 -10.15 9.90
CA GLN A 191 9.77 -8.75 10.33
C GLN A 191 8.39 -8.09 10.39
N ARG A 192 7.43 -8.58 9.59
CA ARG A 192 6.03 -8.14 9.60
C ARG A 192 5.20 -8.82 10.69
N GLN A 193 5.77 -9.73 11.48
CA GLN A 193 5.06 -10.31 12.60
C GLN A 193 4.66 -9.19 13.55
N GLU A 194 3.37 -8.93 13.61
CA GLU A 194 2.81 -7.91 14.48
C GLU A 194 2.79 -8.45 15.91
N TYR A 195 3.38 -7.70 16.84
CA TYR A 195 3.46 -8.13 18.23
C TYR A 195 2.17 -7.70 18.95
N VAL A 196 1.34 -8.67 19.32
CA VAL A 196 0.19 -8.42 20.19
C VAL A 196 0.69 -8.32 21.63
N CYS A 197 0.62 -7.13 22.24
CA CYS A 197 0.86 -7.01 23.67
C CYS A 197 -0.43 -7.40 24.39
N THR A 198 -0.51 -8.64 24.83
CA THR A 198 -1.68 -9.15 25.57
C THR A 198 -1.85 -8.48 26.93
N ASN A 199 -0.81 -7.82 27.44
CA ASN A 199 -0.79 -7.08 28.71
C ASN A 199 -0.26 -5.64 28.57
N GLY A 200 -0.29 -5.07 27.36
CA GLY A 200 0.22 -3.72 27.10
C GLY A 200 1.75 -3.57 27.12
N LYS A 201 2.52 -4.66 27.26
CA LYS A 201 4.00 -4.61 27.31
C LYS A 201 4.62 -5.07 26.00
N PHE A 202 5.42 -4.21 25.39
CA PHE A 202 6.20 -4.50 24.19
C PHE A 202 7.70 -4.51 24.53
N LEU A 203 8.42 -5.57 24.13
CA LEU A 203 9.87 -5.64 24.31
C LEU A 203 10.59 -5.54 22.96
N TRP A 204 11.34 -4.47 22.77
CA TRP A 204 12.11 -4.22 21.57
C TRP A 204 13.59 -4.57 21.77
N LYS A 205 14.04 -5.62 21.07
CA LYS A 205 15.46 -5.98 20.97
C LYS A 205 16.11 -5.25 19.79
N ILE A 206 17.19 -4.51 20.05
CA ILE A 206 17.98 -3.83 19.02
C ILE A 206 19.39 -4.40 19.08
N SER A 207 19.72 -5.28 18.12
CA SER A 207 21.05 -5.87 17.96
C SER A 207 21.89 -5.08 16.96
N GLY A 208 23.21 -5.19 17.05
CA GLY A 208 24.12 -4.43 16.19
C GLY A 208 24.31 -2.97 16.65
N TYR A 209 24.14 -2.69 17.94
CA TYR A 209 24.09 -1.33 18.50
C TYR A 209 25.25 -0.44 18.03
N SER A 210 26.50 -0.90 18.12
CA SER A 210 27.68 -0.11 17.77
C SER A 210 27.67 0.35 16.31
N GLN A 211 27.25 -0.54 15.39
CA GLN A 211 27.15 -0.21 13.97
C GLN A 211 26.01 0.78 13.72
N LEU A 212 24.83 0.52 14.28
CA LEU A 212 23.66 1.39 14.14
C LEU A 212 23.91 2.78 14.75
N PHE A 213 24.58 2.85 15.90
CA PHE A 213 24.98 4.10 16.54
C PHE A 213 25.94 4.87 15.64
N HIS A 214 27.00 4.25 15.13
CA HIS A 214 27.96 4.89 14.24
C HIS A 214 27.30 5.42 12.96
N GLN A 215 26.40 4.65 12.35
CA GLN A 215 25.62 5.09 11.20
C GLN A 215 24.75 6.31 11.53
N SER A 216 24.05 6.29 12.67
CA SER A 216 23.20 7.42 13.12
C SER A 216 23.99 8.68 13.47
N ALA A 217 25.29 8.56 13.78
CA ALA A 217 26.16 9.68 14.12
C ALA A 217 26.84 10.33 12.90
N THR A 218 27.07 9.55 11.83
CA THR A 218 27.87 9.98 10.67
C THR A 218 27.03 10.42 9.49
N LYS A 219 25.83 9.86 9.29
CA LYS A 219 24.96 10.22 8.16
C LYS A 219 24.32 11.60 8.38
N ARG A 220 24.21 12.39 7.31
CA ARG A 220 23.47 13.68 7.31
C ARG A 220 21.97 13.49 7.53
N GLU A 221 21.42 12.35 7.14
CA GLU A 221 20.02 12.01 7.39
C GLU A 221 19.82 11.42 8.79
N LYS A 222 18.73 11.85 9.44
CA LYS A 222 18.29 11.34 10.75
C LYS A 222 17.83 9.89 10.61
N GLU A 223 18.77 8.95 10.65
CA GLU A 223 18.44 7.52 10.57
C GLU A 223 17.77 7.09 11.88
N LYS A 224 16.44 7.16 11.87
CA LYS A 224 15.61 6.66 12.95
C LYS A 224 15.45 5.16 12.82
N LEU A 225 15.53 4.47 13.95
CA LEU A 225 15.15 3.07 14.03
C LEU A 225 13.66 3.01 14.30
N CYS A 226 12.96 2.16 13.55
CA CYS A 226 11.54 1.89 13.76
C CYS A 226 11.40 0.46 14.27
N SER A 227 10.66 0.28 15.36
CA SER A 227 10.26 -1.07 15.77
C SER A 227 9.24 -1.66 14.79
N PRO A 228 9.03 -2.99 14.83
CA PRO A 228 7.79 -3.58 14.35
C PRO A 228 6.58 -2.91 15.02
N PRO A 229 5.41 -2.85 14.35
CA PRO A 229 4.17 -2.44 15.00
C PRO A 229 3.82 -3.38 16.16
N PHE A 230 3.24 -2.81 17.21
CA PHE A 230 2.71 -3.55 18.33
C PHE A 230 1.35 -3.01 18.76
N TYR A 231 0.57 -3.81 19.49
CA TYR A 231 -0.79 -3.44 19.87
C TYR A 231 -0.96 -3.41 21.38
N THR A 232 -1.78 -2.51 21.90
CA THR A 232 -2.09 -2.47 23.34
C THR A 232 -2.97 -3.65 23.82
N GLY A 233 -3.47 -4.47 22.90
CA GLY A 233 -4.30 -5.65 23.14
C GLY A 233 -4.75 -6.28 21.82
N HIS A 234 -5.46 -7.42 21.88
CA HIS A 234 -5.96 -8.12 20.68
C HIS A 234 -6.82 -7.22 19.77
N TYR A 235 -7.61 -6.34 20.38
CA TYR A 235 -8.47 -5.36 19.69
C TYR A 235 -8.10 -3.93 20.12
N GLY A 236 -6.81 -3.68 20.35
CA GLY A 236 -6.29 -2.44 20.92
C GLY A 236 -5.74 -1.44 19.90
N TYR A 237 -5.14 -0.36 20.40
CA TYR A 237 -4.47 0.63 19.57
C TYR A 237 -3.23 0.04 18.91
N LYS A 238 -3.00 0.39 17.64
CA LYS A 238 -1.77 0.04 16.91
C LYS A 238 -0.71 1.12 17.12
N LEU A 239 0.44 0.72 17.62
CA LEU A 239 1.56 1.61 17.98
C LEU A 239 2.85 1.18 17.29
N ARG A 240 3.81 2.09 17.24
CA ARG A 240 5.19 1.82 16.79
C ARG A 240 6.16 2.67 17.58
N ALA A 241 7.29 2.08 17.96
CA ALA A 241 8.38 2.80 18.60
C ALA A 241 9.35 3.37 17.56
N GLU A 242 9.89 4.55 17.84
CA GLU A 242 10.96 5.17 17.08
C GLU A 242 12.13 5.51 18.03
N ALA A 243 13.34 5.07 17.70
CA ALA A 243 14.55 5.36 18.46
C ALA A 243 15.57 6.13 17.63
N PHE A 244 16.21 7.11 18.26
CA PHE A 244 17.31 7.88 17.70
C PHE A 244 18.53 7.65 18.58
N LEU A 245 19.42 6.73 18.16
CA LEU A 245 20.53 6.29 18.99
C LEU A 245 21.52 7.41 19.31
N ASN A 246 21.75 8.34 18.36
CA ASN A 246 22.52 9.57 18.57
C ASN A 246 21.63 10.81 18.82
N GLY A 247 20.42 10.60 19.29
CA GLY A 247 19.51 11.64 19.76
C GLY A 247 18.80 12.46 18.68
N LEU A 248 17.67 13.05 19.08
CA LEU A 248 16.85 13.95 18.29
C LEU A 248 16.54 15.24 19.06
N GLY A 249 16.44 16.36 18.34
CA GLY A 249 16.05 17.64 18.93
C GLY A 249 17.02 18.06 20.03
N GLN A 250 16.48 18.31 21.23
CA GLN A 250 17.27 18.75 22.38
C GLN A 250 18.27 17.70 22.90
N GLY A 251 18.11 16.42 22.56
CA GLY A 251 19.02 15.34 22.95
C GLY A 251 20.04 14.95 21.87
N LYS A 252 20.05 15.64 20.73
CA LYS A 252 20.93 15.31 19.59
C LYS A 252 22.40 15.31 20.03
N GLY A 253 23.12 14.24 19.68
CA GLY A 253 24.53 14.03 19.97
C GLY A 253 24.87 13.70 21.44
N THR A 254 23.89 13.71 22.34
CA THR A 254 24.14 13.62 23.79
C THR A 254 23.29 12.58 24.50
N HIS A 255 22.12 12.24 23.96
CA HIS A 255 21.18 11.30 24.55
C HIS A 255 20.64 10.32 23.51
N LEU A 256 20.24 9.14 23.97
CA LEU A 256 19.27 8.31 23.28
C LEU A 256 17.90 8.99 23.38
N SER A 257 17.19 9.13 22.25
CA SER A 257 15.81 9.65 22.22
C SER A 257 14.83 8.56 21.80
N LEU A 258 13.68 8.50 22.47
CA LEU A 258 12.62 7.52 22.20
C LEU A 258 11.28 8.18 22.00
N TYR A 259 10.49 7.64 21.07
CA TYR A 259 9.15 8.10 20.73
C TYR A 259 8.23 6.92 20.46
N VAL A 260 6.93 7.12 20.66
CA VAL A 260 5.86 6.27 20.14
C VAL A 260 5.08 7.06 19.10
N VAL A 261 4.63 6.36 18.07
CA VAL A 261 3.70 6.86 17.06
C VAL A 261 2.45 6.01 17.09
N ILE A 262 1.29 6.66 17.06
CA ILE A 262 -0.01 5.98 16.89
C ILE A 262 -0.19 5.72 15.40
N MET A 263 -0.37 4.46 15.05
CA MET A 263 -0.66 4.03 13.68
C MET A 263 -2.16 3.87 13.48
N LYS A 264 -2.62 4.01 12.24
CA LYS A 264 -3.99 3.61 11.88
C LYS A 264 -4.17 2.11 12.12
N GLY A 265 -5.04 1.75 13.05
CA GLY A 265 -5.42 0.38 13.38
C GLY A 265 -6.71 -0.06 12.70
N GLU A 266 -6.96 -1.37 12.71
CA GLU A 266 -8.19 -1.95 12.15
C GLU A 266 -9.42 -1.66 13.05
N TYR A 267 -9.18 -1.56 14.36
CA TYR A 267 -10.21 -1.37 15.37
C TYR A 267 -10.39 0.09 15.80
N ASP A 268 -9.76 1.06 15.11
CA ASP A 268 -9.82 2.49 15.45
C ASP A 268 -11.25 3.05 15.53
N ALA A 269 -12.23 2.40 14.89
CA ALA A 269 -13.64 2.82 14.91
C ALA A 269 -14.36 2.53 16.24
N ILE A 270 -13.87 1.58 17.02
CA ILE A 270 -14.48 1.16 18.30
C ILE A 270 -13.61 1.52 19.52
N LEU A 271 -12.40 2.04 19.29
CA LEU A 271 -11.50 2.49 20.35
C LEU A 271 -11.86 3.90 20.82
N PRO A 272 -11.66 4.22 22.11
CA PRO A 272 -11.83 5.58 22.61
C PRO A 272 -10.82 6.54 21.98
N TRP A 273 -11.23 7.79 21.78
CA TRP A 273 -10.35 8.85 21.28
C TRP A 273 -10.65 10.16 22.00
N PRO A 274 -9.64 11.02 22.28
CA PRO A 274 -8.22 10.83 21.98
C PRO A 274 -7.57 9.68 22.76
N PHE A 275 -6.37 9.26 22.34
CA PHE A 275 -5.59 8.22 23.00
C PHE A 275 -5.24 8.63 24.44
N GLN A 276 -5.82 7.95 25.43
CA GLN A 276 -5.74 8.29 26.86
C GLN A 276 -5.06 7.18 27.69
N GLN A 277 -3.89 6.72 27.24
CA GLN A 277 -3.10 5.72 27.96
C GLN A 277 -1.85 6.33 28.61
N ARG A 278 -1.32 5.67 29.64
CA ARG A 278 0.03 5.93 30.14
C ARG A 278 1.03 5.11 29.33
N VAL A 279 2.11 5.74 28.90
CA VAL A 279 3.21 5.12 28.16
C VAL A 279 4.50 5.26 28.95
N ASP A 280 5.10 4.12 29.31
CA ASP A 280 6.36 4.05 30.03
C ASP A 280 7.46 3.50 29.11
N PHE A 281 8.56 4.22 28.96
CA PHE A 281 9.80 3.72 28.34
C PHE A 281 10.72 3.16 29.40
N VAL A 282 11.19 1.94 29.20
CA VAL A 282 12.09 1.24 30.12
C VAL A 282 13.30 0.73 29.35
N LEU A 283 14.47 1.30 29.60
CA LEU A 283 15.73 0.72 29.15
C LEU A 283 16.16 -0.34 30.15
N ILE A 284 16.31 -1.57 29.68
CA ILE A 284 16.65 -2.71 30.53
C ILE A 284 18.14 -2.74 30.82
N ASP A 285 18.49 -2.78 32.10
CA ASP A 285 19.81 -3.16 32.57
C ASP A 285 19.95 -4.69 32.48
N GLN A 286 20.95 -5.18 31.77
CA GLN A 286 21.11 -6.61 31.44
C GLN A 286 22.04 -7.32 32.42
N ASP A 287 22.10 -6.84 33.66
CA ASP A 287 22.78 -7.52 34.77
C ASP A 287 22.24 -8.96 34.92
N ASP A 288 23.15 -9.91 35.18
CA ASP A 288 22.78 -11.32 35.36
C ASP A 288 21.90 -11.51 36.60
N GLU A 289 22.14 -10.70 37.64
CA GLU A 289 21.32 -10.70 38.85
C GLU A 289 20.16 -9.70 38.73
N ILE A 290 18.93 -10.23 38.61
CA ILE A 290 17.73 -9.42 38.35
C ILE A 290 17.49 -8.36 39.43
N SER A 291 17.79 -8.65 40.70
CA SER A 291 17.62 -7.74 41.82
C SER A 291 18.58 -6.54 41.79
N LEU A 292 19.72 -6.66 41.10
CA LEU A 292 20.69 -5.58 40.94
C LEU A 292 20.41 -4.68 39.74
N ARG A 293 19.48 -5.07 38.85
CA ARG A 293 19.17 -4.32 37.63
C ARG A 293 18.62 -2.94 37.97
N GLN A 294 19.22 -1.91 37.37
CA GLN A 294 18.78 -0.53 37.51
C GLN A 294 18.23 0.00 36.18
N ASN A 295 17.03 -0.41 35.83
CA ASN A 295 16.40 0.04 34.59
C ASN A 295 16.21 1.57 34.58
N LYS A 296 16.43 2.21 33.42
CA LYS A 296 16.06 3.62 33.25
C LYS A 296 14.62 3.72 32.78
N VAL A 297 13.80 4.46 33.52
CA VAL A 297 12.37 4.58 33.28
C VAL A 297 12.01 6.03 33.00
N TRP A 298 11.18 6.24 31.99
CA TRP A 298 10.51 7.51 31.71
C TRP A 298 9.03 7.24 31.48
N LYS A 299 8.15 8.11 32.00
CA LYS A 299 6.70 7.91 31.99
C LYS A 299 6.00 9.13 31.41
N LEU A 300 4.92 8.89 30.67
CA LEU A 300 4.03 9.92 30.15
C LEU A 300 2.58 9.47 30.24
N SER A 301 1.73 10.25 30.89
CA SER A 301 0.28 10.11 30.80
C SER A 301 -0.24 10.92 29.60
N CYS A 302 -1.00 10.28 28.70
CA CYS A 302 -1.65 10.93 27.57
C CYS A 302 -3.04 11.46 27.95
N ASP A 303 -3.14 12.18 29.06
CA ASP A 303 -4.41 12.67 29.64
C ASP A 303 -4.83 14.05 29.11
N ARG A 304 -3.92 14.79 28.48
CA ARG A 304 -4.19 16.14 27.94
C ARG A 304 -4.74 16.10 26.52
N ASP A 305 -5.70 16.97 26.22
CA ASP A 305 -6.14 17.17 24.84
C ASP A 305 -4.97 17.72 24.00
N SER A 306 -4.56 16.94 23.00
CA SER A 306 -3.39 17.22 22.18
C SER A 306 -3.57 16.61 20.79
N ASP A 307 -3.12 17.34 19.76
CA ASP A 307 -3.15 16.85 18.37
C ASP A 307 -2.35 15.55 18.17
N TYR A 308 -1.39 15.25 19.04
CA TYR A 308 -0.60 14.01 19.00
C TYR A 308 -1.39 12.75 19.35
N PHE A 309 -2.49 12.89 20.10
CA PHE A 309 -3.30 11.78 20.62
C PHE A 309 -4.63 11.60 19.87
N LYS A 310 -4.93 12.47 18.89
CA LYS A 310 -6.14 12.36 18.07
C LYS A 310 -6.11 11.12 17.19
N ARG A 311 -7.30 10.66 16.80
CA ARG A 311 -7.48 9.54 15.88
C ARG A 311 -6.68 9.77 14.58
N PRO A 312 -5.85 8.80 14.13
CA PRO A 312 -5.07 8.95 12.91
C PRO A 312 -5.96 9.07 11.65
N ASN A 313 -5.99 10.25 11.02
CA ASN A 313 -6.64 10.46 9.71
C ASN A 313 -5.73 10.04 8.54
N LYS A 314 -4.44 9.82 8.80
CA LYS A 314 -3.41 9.36 7.85
C LYS A 314 -2.87 8.00 8.33
N ILE A 315 -1.93 7.41 7.59
CA ILE A 315 -1.31 6.12 7.94
C ILE A 315 -0.71 6.12 9.37
N LYS A 316 -0.22 7.27 9.85
CA LYS A 316 0.36 7.44 11.20
C LYS A 316 0.19 8.88 11.72
N SER A 317 0.20 9.05 13.05
CA SER A 317 0.24 10.35 13.74
C SER A 317 1.67 10.92 13.81
N LEU A 318 1.82 12.11 14.41
CA LEU A 318 3.14 12.61 14.83
C LEU A 318 3.60 11.84 16.08
N GLY A 319 4.89 11.52 16.16
CA GLY A 319 5.44 10.79 17.31
C GLY A 319 5.58 11.67 18.54
N PHE A 320 5.29 11.10 19.71
CA PHE A 320 5.48 11.74 21.02
C PHE A 320 6.39 10.88 21.90
N GLY A 321 7.15 11.50 22.80
CA GLY A 321 8.14 10.78 23.59
C GLY A 321 9.13 11.68 24.29
N CYS A 322 10.34 11.15 24.52
CA CYS A 322 11.38 11.78 25.32
C CYS A 322 12.64 12.05 24.49
N PRO A 323 12.91 13.33 24.12
CA PRO A 323 14.13 13.70 23.42
C PRO A 323 15.42 13.42 24.22
N LYS A 324 15.37 13.51 25.55
CA LYS A 324 16.52 13.28 26.45
C LYS A 324 16.25 12.11 27.38
N PHE A 325 16.03 10.92 26.81
CA PHE A 325 15.63 9.75 27.61
C PHE A 325 16.77 9.25 28.51
N VAL A 326 17.92 8.90 27.92
CA VAL A 326 19.12 8.47 28.66
C VAL A 326 20.35 9.08 27.99
N SER A 327 21.27 9.67 28.76
CA SER A 327 22.50 10.22 28.19
C SER A 327 23.39 9.11 27.64
N LEU A 328 24.17 9.42 26.60
CA LEU A 328 25.09 8.46 25.99
C LEU A 328 26.18 8.01 26.97
N ASP A 329 26.56 8.86 27.92
CA ASP A 329 27.48 8.49 29.00
C ASP A 329 26.82 7.53 29.99
N ALA A 330 25.56 7.76 30.36
CA ALA A 330 24.82 6.87 31.26
C ALA A 330 24.58 5.48 30.65
N LEU A 331 24.49 5.36 29.31
CA LEU A 331 24.42 4.05 28.65
C LEU A 331 25.67 3.19 28.88
N ARG A 332 26.82 3.82 29.19
CA ARG A 332 28.11 3.15 29.41
C ARG A 332 28.37 2.80 30.86
N THR A 333 27.56 3.29 31.81
CA THR A 333 27.82 3.12 33.25
C THR A 333 27.38 1.77 33.82
N ARG A 334 26.49 1.05 33.12
CA ARG A 334 25.97 -0.28 33.53
C ARG A 334 25.80 -1.19 32.31
N HIS A 335 25.19 -2.37 32.52
CA HIS A 335 24.99 -3.40 31.51
C HIS A 335 23.81 -3.12 30.58
N TYR A 336 23.56 -1.86 30.20
CA TYR A 336 22.49 -1.51 29.26
C TYR A 336 22.78 -2.01 27.85
N ILE A 337 24.05 -2.02 27.44
CA ILE A 337 24.54 -2.58 26.18
C ILE A 337 25.36 -3.83 26.51
N ARG A 338 24.86 -5.01 26.11
CA ARG A 338 25.54 -6.30 26.25
C ARG A 338 25.40 -7.07 24.94
N ASP A 339 26.46 -7.76 24.52
CA ASP A 339 26.51 -8.50 23.25
C ASP A 339 26.02 -7.67 22.05
N ASN A 340 26.50 -6.41 22.00
CA ASN A 340 26.15 -5.42 20.98
C ASN A 340 24.63 -5.22 20.82
N THR A 341 23.87 -5.39 21.90
CA THR A 341 22.41 -5.39 21.92
C THR A 341 21.88 -4.56 23.08
N ILE A 342 20.79 -3.82 22.83
CA ILE A 342 19.99 -3.14 23.87
C ILE A 342 18.55 -3.65 23.85
N PHE A 343 17.89 -3.59 25.01
CA PHE A 343 16.48 -3.94 25.16
C PHE A 343 15.70 -2.75 25.70
N ILE A 344 14.66 -2.37 24.96
CA ILE A 344 13.76 -1.28 25.33
C ILE A 344 12.37 -1.87 25.51
N ARG A 345 11.83 -1.82 26.71
CA ARG A 345 10.45 -2.20 26.98
C ARG A 345 9.57 -0.95 26.95
N ILE A 346 8.41 -1.06 26.35
CA ILE A 346 7.37 -0.04 26.30
C ILE A 346 6.14 -0.62 26.96
N ASP A 347 5.75 -0.05 28.10
CA ASP A 347 4.56 -0.48 28.83
C ASP A 347 3.44 0.55 28.55
N VAL A 348 2.31 0.09 28.05
CA VAL A 348 1.14 0.91 27.73
C VAL A 348 -0.04 0.44 28.58
N GLU A 349 -0.45 1.27 29.52
CA GLU A 349 -1.48 0.94 30.50
C GLU A 349 -2.61 1.98 30.46
N PRO A 350 -3.87 1.59 30.74
CA PRO A 350 -4.94 2.55 30.97
C PRO A 350 -4.57 3.54 32.07
N VAL A 351 -4.97 4.81 31.92
CA VAL A 351 -4.91 5.76 33.03
C VAL A 351 -6.08 5.45 33.96
N ASP A 352 -5.79 5.16 35.23
CA ASP A 352 -6.84 4.94 36.23
C ASP A 352 -7.71 6.19 36.33
N VAL A 353 -8.99 6.06 36.00
CA VAL A 353 -9.99 7.12 36.19
C VAL A 353 -10.52 6.94 37.62
N SER A 354 -9.87 7.62 38.57
CA SER A 354 -10.32 7.69 39.97
C SER A 354 -11.54 8.57 40.14
#